data_AF-A0A226CZH4-F1
#
_entry.id   AF-A0A226CZH4-F1
#
_cell.length_a   1.000
_cell.length_b   1.000
_cell.length_c   1.000
_cell.angle_alpha   90.00
_cell.angle_beta   90.00
_cell.angle_gamma   90.00
#
_symmetry.space_group_name_H-M   'P 1'
#
loop_
_entity.id
_entity.type
_entity.pdbx_description
1 polymer ?
#
loop_
_entity_poly.entity_id
_entity_poly.type
_entity_poly.pdbx_seq_one_letter_code
_entity_poly.pdbx_strand_id
1 'polypeptide(L)'
;MTPDFALAKILFHSQVGCFYLFDFTKLLLLFGLDPYRRLVHLWVNITGQLILGVLFNVSNHHWAALGAIYLTSVIGGSLAITLFSPKVYASGASAGQYGILFAHMAVLGVSWHEAKWRRCRLFLLALYLILDIGLAPVLQILWEIQMNVSNSAHAGGAVTGFLVTIVLLRTTPETESHKMYKKVSKVATFLLILALLVCIGVNVSFPSRYLHLPDESLRFDYHKTHVQHYERALSTSYTIK
;
A
#
# COMPACT_ATOMS: atom_id res chain seq x y z
N MET A 1 28.50 -25.65 -14.81
CA MET A 1 27.37 -24.81 -14.37
C MET A 1 26.11 -25.63 -14.54
N THR A 2 25.42 -25.95 -13.45
CA THR A 2 24.20 -26.76 -13.48
C THR A 2 23.03 -25.95 -14.06
N PRO A 3 22.06 -26.58 -14.76
CA PRO A 3 20.90 -25.92 -15.37
C PRO A 3 20.10 -25.04 -14.38
N ASP A 4 20.08 -25.43 -13.10
CA ASP A 4 19.38 -24.72 -12.02
C ASP A 4 19.92 -23.29 -11.77
N PHE A 5 21.21 -23.08 -12.02
CA PHE A 5 21.85 -21.78 -11.84
C PHE A 5 21.45 -20.79 -12.95
N ALA A 6 21.18 -21.28 -14.16
CA ALA A 6 20.73 -20.45 -15.28
C ALA A 6 19.27 -20.02 -15.09
N LEU A 7 18.41 -20.93 -14.60
CA LEU A 7 17.01 -20.62 -14.27
C LEU A 7 16.92 -19.62 -13.11
N ALA A 8 17.74 -19.79 -12.07
CA ALA A 8 17.87 -18.80 -10.99
C ALA A 8 18.30 -17.44 -11.53
N LYS A 9 19.28 -17.40 -12.46
CA LYS A 9 19.75 -16.13 -13.06
C LYS A 9 18.65 -15.42 -13.86
N ILE A 10 17.83 -16.15 -14.61
CA ILE A 10 16.70 -15.58 -15.36
C ILE A 10 15.62 -15.04 -14.41
N LEU A 11 15.30 -15.79 -13.34
CA LEU A 11 14.38 -15.34 -12.28
C LEU A 11 14.93 -14.13 -11.50
N PHE A 12 16.24 -14.04 -11.30
CA PHE A 12 16.91 -12.89 -10.68
C PHE A 12 16.91 -11.61 -11.55
N HIS A 13 16.80 -11.76 -12.88
CA HIS A 13 16.80 -10.62 -13.81
C HIS A 13 15.40 -10.15 -14.19
N SER A 14 14.36 -10.97 -14.04
CA SER A 14 12.97 -10.54 -14.18
C SER A 14 12.47 -9.87 -12.90
N GLN A 15 13.04 -8.70 -12.58
CA GLN A 15 12.58 -7.84 -11.48
C GLN A 15 11.31 -7.09 -11.91
N VAL A 16 10.22 -7.83 -12.09
CA VAL A 16 8.89 -7.22 -12.16
C VAL A 16 8.62 -6.64 -10.76
N GLY A 17 8.36 -5.33 -10.69
CA GLY A 17 8.22 -4.53 -9.46
C GLY A 17 7.14 -4.95 -8.46
N CYS A 18 6.66 -6.19 -8.52
CA CYS A 18 5.84 -6.84 -7.51
C CYS A 18 6.65 -7.61 -6.47
N PHE A 19 7.91 -8.01 -6.70
CA PHE A 19 8.68 -8.82 -5.73
C PHE A 19 10.19 -8.54 -5.82
N TYR A 20 10.74 -7.78 -4.88
CA TYR A 20 12.18 -7.82 -4.59
C TYR A 20 12.41 -9.02 -3.66
N LEU A 21 13.30 -9.94 -4.01
CA LEU A 21 13.68 -11.08 -3.17
C LEU A 21 15.20 -11.02 -3.00
N PHE A 22 15.65 -10.58 -1.84
CA PHE A 22 17.07 -10.55 -1.49
C PHE A 22 17.22 -11.16 -0.10
N ASP A 23 17.46 -12.47 -0.07
CA ASP A 23 17.56 -13.31 1.13
C ASP A 23 16.21 -13.57 1.84
N PHE A 24 16.09 -14.70 2.56
CA PHE A 24 14.85 -15.29 3.09
C PHE A 24 14.03 -14.38 4.05
N THR A 25 14.52 -13.19 4.35
CA THR A 25 13.88 -12.14 5.15
C THR A 25 13.15 -11.07 4.31
N LYS A 26 13.31 -11.09 2.99
CA LYS A 26 12.85 -10.01 2.10
C LYS A 26 11.86 -10.47 1.05
N LEU A 27 10.97 -11.42 1.34
CA LEU A 27 9.76 -11.56 0.54
C LEU A 27 8.90 -10.34 0.86
N LEU A 28 8.93 -9.33 -0.02
CA LEU A 28 7.97 -8.22 -0.13
C LEU A 28 7.07 -8.13 1.11
N LEU A 29 7.54 -7.43 2.15
CA LEU A 29 6.84 -7.45 3.42
C LEU A 29 5.46 -6.78 3.24
N LEU A 30 4.45 -7.60 2.95
CA LEU A 30 3.04 -7.31 3.14
C LEU A 30 2.81 -6.79 4.57
N PHE A 31 3.72 -7.12 5.50
CA PHE A 31 3.71 -6.76 6.92
C PHE A 31 5.12 -6.42 7.46
N GLY A 32 5.74 -5.34 6.98
CA GLY A 32 7.14 -4.99 7.29
C GLY A 32 7.47 -4.75 8.74
N LEU A 33 8.05 -5.74 9.42
CA LEU A 33 8.60 -5.64 10.77
C LEU A 33 10.07 -5.18 10.72
N ASP A 34 10.29 -3.89 11.01
CA ASP A 34 11.59 -3.40 11.47
C ASP A 34 11.53 -3.36 13.01
N PRO A 35 12.34 -4.16 13.71
CA PRO A 35 12.19 -4.41 15.13
C PRO A 35 12.43 -3.19 16.04
N TYR A 36 13.09 -2.12 15.55
CA TYR A 36 13.50 -1.01 16.42
C TYR A 36 12.73 0.30 16.21
N ARG A 37 12.21 0.56 14.99
CA ARG A 37 11.51 1.83 14.68
C ARG A 37 10.02 1.71 14.37
N ARG A 38 9.49 0.49 14.17
CA ARG A 38 8.16 0.31 13.57
C ARG A 38 7.07 -0.21 14.48
N LEU A 39 7.27 -0.36 15.79
CA LEU A 39 6.17 -0.80 16.66
C LEU A 39 4.95 0.15 16.56
N VAL A 40 5.16 1.46 16.67
CA VAL A 40 4.07 2.45 16.55
C VAL A 40 3.42 2.40 15.16
N HIS A 41 4.21 2.37 14.09
CA HIS A 41 3.71 2.23 12.72
C HIS A 41 2.93 0.93 12.48
N LEU A 42 3.42 -0.20 13.00
CA LEU A 42 2.77 -1.49 12.92
C LEU A 42 1.45 -1.47 13.69
N TRP A 43 1.45 -0.93 14.92
CA TRP A 43 0.25 -0.80 15.73
C TRP A 43 -0.81 0.06 15.04
N VAL A 44 -0.42 1.21 14.48
CA VAL A 44 -1.33 2.07 13.70
C VAL A 44 -1.87 1.33 12.48
N ASN A 45 -1.02 0.60 11.75
CA ASN A 45 -1.42 -0.18 10.58
C ASN A 45 -2.39 -1.32 10.94
N ILE A 46 -2.10 -2.09 11.99
CA ILE A 46 -2.96 -3.20 12.44
C ILE A 46 -4.29 -2.65 12.93
N THR A 47 -4.26 -1.63 13.80
CA THR A 47 -5.46 -1.01 14.35
C THR A 47 -6.32 -0.40 13.25
N GLY A 48 -5.69 0.32 12.30
CA GLY A 48 -6.35 0.89 11.14
C GLY A 48 -7.01 -0.15 10.24
N GLN A 49 -6.28 -1.22 9.91
CA GLN A 49 -6.80 -2.33 9.11
C GLN A 49 -7.96 -3.05 9.80
N LEU A 50 -7.89 -3.27 11.12
CA LEU A 50 -8.97 -3.88 11.88
C LEU A 50 -10.21 -2.98 11.90
N ILE A 51 -10.07 -1.69 12.23
CA ILE A 51 -11.19 -0.75 12.27
C ILE A 51 -11.84 -0.64 10.89
N LEU A 52 -11.07 -0.30 9.86
CA LEU A 52 -11.60 -0.11 8.51
C LEU A 52 -12.12 -1.43 7.92
N GLY A 53 -11.36 -2.51 8.05
CA GLY A 53 -11.74 -3.82 7.52
C GLY A 53 -13.02 -4.37 8.15
N VAL A 54 -13.15 -4.27 9.48
CA VAL A 54 -14.38 -4.68 10.19
C VAL A 54 -15.56 -3.81 9.77
N LEU A 55 -15.40 -2.49 9.76
CA LEU A 55 -16.47 -1.57 9.32
C LEU A 55 -16.89 -1.85 7.87
N PHE A 56 -15.94 -2.17 6.99
CA PHE A 56 -16.24 -2.50 5.60
C PHE A 56 -17.02 -3.81 5.50
N ASN A 57 -16.57 -4.85 6.22
CA ASN A 57 -17.22 -6.15 6.18
C ASN A 57 -18.63 -6.12 6.79
N VAL A 58 -18.82 -5.41 7.91
CA VAL A 58 -20.14 -5.26 8.56
C VAL A 58 -21.12 -4.50 7.67
N SER A 59 -20.66 -3.50 6.91
CA SER A 59 -21.54 -2.69 6.06
C SER A 59 -21.87 -3.30 4.70
N ASN A 60 -21.03 -4.19 4.17
CA ASN A 60 -21.19 -4.76 2.83
C ASN A 60 -21.38 -6.29 2.79
N HIS A 61 -21.12 -6.99 3.90
CA HIS A 61 -21.18 -8.46 4.03
C HIS A 61 -20.33 -9.24 3.00
N HIS A 62 -19.21 -8.69 2.54
CA HIS A 62 -18.33 -9.32 1.52
C HIS A 62 -16.86 -9.44 1.96
N TRP A 63 -16.57 -10.43 2.80
CA TRP A 63 -15.20 -10.70 3.28
C TRP A 63 -14.22 -11.05 2.15
N ALA A 64 -14.67 -11.82 1.13
CA ALA A 64 -13.82 -12.18 -0.01
C ALA A 64 -13.44 -10.94 -0.85
N ALA A 65 -14.37 -9.98 -0.99
CA ALA A 65 -14.08 -8.72 -1.66
C ALA A 65 -13.07 -7.88 -0.87
N LEU A 66 -13.16 -7.86 0.46
CA LEU A 66 -12.19 -7.18 1.32
C LEU A 66 -10.75 -7.69 1.08
N GLY A 67 -10.57 -9.01 1.00
CA GLY A 67 -9.27 -9.61 0.68
C GLY A 67 -8.74 -9.20 -0.70
N ALA A 68 -9.59 -9.25 -1.73
CA ALA A 68 -9.21 -8.83 -3.08
C ALA A 68 -8.88 -7.33 -3.16
N ILE A 69 -9.64 -6.49 -2.47
CA ILE A 69 -9.39 -5.05 -2.33
C ILE A 69 -8.02 -4.82 -1.73
N TYR A 70 -7.75 -5.45 -0.58
CA TYR A 70 -6.48 -5.29 0.12
C TYR A 70 -5.29 -5.70 -0.75
N LEU A 71 -5.33 -6.90 -1.32
CA LEU A 71 -4.23 -7.43 -2.13
C LEU A 71 -3.98 -6.59 -3.38
N THR A 72 -5.04 -6.19 -4.10
CA THR A 72 -4.91 -5.32 -5.28
C THR A 72 -4.33 -3.96 -4.91
N SER A 73 -4.69 -3.44 -3.73
CA SER A 73 -4.17 -2.17 -3.22
C SER A 73 -2.69 -2.24 -2.83
N VAL A 74 -2.26 -3.35 -2.24
CA VAL A 74 -0.83 -3.59 -1.97
C VAL A 74 -0.04 -3.66 -3.27
N ILE A 75 -0.55 -4.37 -4.29
CA ILE A 75 0.09 -4.44 -5.62
C ILE A 75 0.18 -3.05 -6.25
N GLY A 76 -0.94 -2.32 -6.29
CA GLY A 76 -1.00 -0.97 -6.86
C GLY A 76 -0.09 0.02 -6.15
N GLY A 77 -0.08 0.02 -4.82
CA GLY A 77 0.82 0.84 -4.01
C GLY A 77 2.30 0.49 -4.23
N SER A 78 2.63 -0.80 -4.33
CA SER A 78 4.01 -1.25 -4.60
C SER A 78 4.47 -0.77 -5.98
N LEU A 79 3.64 -0.93 -7.01
CA LEU A 79 3.91 -0.42 -8.35
C LEU A 79 4.04 1.11 -8.36
N ALA A 80 3.23 1.84 -7.60
CA ALA A 80 3.35 3.30 -7.52
C ALA A 80 4.64 3.76 -6.83
N ILE A 81 5.09 3.07 -5.77
CA ILE A 81 6.37 3.36 -5.11
C ILE A 81 7.51 3.23 -6.11
N THR A 82 7.56 2.13 -6.87
CA THR A 82 8.64 1.93 -7.84
C THR A 82 8.68 3.09 -8.83
N LEU A 83 7.54 3.52 -9.39
CA LEU A 83 7.53 4.59 -10.38
C LEU A 83 7.90 5.97 -9.84
N PHE A 84 7.34 6.36 -8.70
CA PHE A 84 7.36 7.75 -8.26
C PHE A 84 8.28 7.99 -7.07
N SER A 85 8.69 6.95 -6.35
CA SER A 85 9.51 7.07 -5.14
C SER A 85 10.47 5.88 -4.96
N PRO A 86 11.31 5.55 -5.97
CA PRO A 86 12.14 4.33 -5.97
C PRO A 86 13.21 4.31 -4.84
N LYS A 87 13.49 5.46 -4.22
CA LYS A 87 14.48 5.61 -3.14
C LYS A 87 13.88 5.46 -1.74
N VAL A 88 12.56 5.32 -1.62
CA VAL A 88 11.86 5.27 -0.32
C VAL A 88 11.57 3.83 0.05
N TYR A 89 11.71 3.50 1.34
CA TYR A 89 11.39 2.17 1.85
C TYR A 89 9.92 1.81 1.59
N ALA A 90 9.71 0.69 0.89
CA ALA A 90 8.38 0.15 0.63
C ALA A 90 7.89 -0.72 1.81
N SER A 91 6.89 -0.24 2.55
CA SER A 91 6.15 -1.02 3.55
C SER A 91 4.70 -1.19 3.11
N GLY A 92 4.39 -2.31 2.46
CA GLY A 92 3.16 -2.51 1.69
C GLY A 92 1.85 -2.50 2.49
N ALA A 93 1.89 -2.77 3.80
CA ALA A 93 0.70 -2.86 4.65
C ALA A 93 -0.21 -1.61 4.60
N SER A 94 0.39 -0.41 4.61
CA SER A 94 -0.36 0.85 4.62
C SER A 94 -1.05 1.14 3.29
N ALA A 95 -0.53 0.65 2.15
CA ALA A 95 -1.22 0.77 0.86
C ALA A 95 -2.53 -0.03 0.87
N GLY A 96 -2.55 -1.20 1.51
CA GLY A 96 -3.76 -1.98 1.75
C GLY A 96 -4.79 -1.24 2.60
N GLN A 97 -4.35 -0.56 3.66
CA GLN A 97 -5.21 0.28 4.51
C GLN A 97 -5.86 1.42 3.74
N TYR A 98 -5.09 2.17 2.94
CA TYR A 98 -5.63 3.21 2.06
C TYR A 98 -6.57 2.63 0.99
N GLY A 99 -6.29 1.41 0.53
CA GLY A 99 -7.18 0.65 -0.33
C GLY A 99 -8.54 0.40 0.29
N ILE A 100 -8.59 -0.09 1.53
CA ILE A 100 -9.84 -0.31 2.27
C ILE A 100 -10.54 1.04 2.55
N LEU A 101 -9.79 2.07 2.94
CA LEU A 101 -10.33 3.41 3.16
C LEU A 101 -11.07 3.93 1.92
N PHE A 102 -10.44 3.85 0.76
CA PHE A 102 -11.04 4.27 -0.51
C PHE A 102 -12.10 3.30 -1.03
N ALA A 103 -12.08 2.03 -0.62
CA ALA A 103 -13.21 1.13 -0.83
C ALA A 103 -14.47 1.63 -0.12
N HIS A 104 -14.36 2.18 1.10
CA HIS A 104 -15.51 2.81 1.72
C HIS A 104 -16.03 4.01 0.92
N MET A 105 -15.13 4.81 0.35
CA MET A 105 -15.49 5.96 -0.47
C MET A 105 -16.17 5.53 -1.78
N ALA A 106 -15.69 4.46 -2.42
CA ALA A 106 -16.32 3.88 -3.60
C ALA A 106 -17.75 3.43 -3.33
N VAL A 107 -17.98 2.68 -2.24
CA VAL A 107 -19.32 2.25 -1.82
C VAL A 107 -20.21 3.46 -1.53
N LEU A 108 -19.71 4.44 -0.77
CA LEU A 108 -20.47 5.65 -0.45
C LEU A 108 -20.81 6.48 -1.69
N GLY A 109 -19.91 6.54 -2.67
CA GLY A 109 -20.14 7.29 -3.91
C GLY A 109 -21.18 6.65 -4.82
N VAL A 110 -21.15 5.32 -4.96
CA VAL A 110 -22.09 4.59 -5.83
C VAL A 110 -23.47 4.45 -5.16
N SER A 111 -23.50 4.17 -3.86
CA SER A 111 -24.71 3.82 -3.12
C SER A 111 -25.03 4.85 -2.02
N TRP A 112 -24.75 6.14 -2.25
CA TRP A 112 -24.93 7.19 -1.24
C TRP A 112 -26.31 7.16 -0.58
N HIS A 113 -27.36 7.11 -1.40
CA HIS A 113 -28.74 7.15 -0.92
C HIS A 113 -29.18 5.86 -0.19
N GLU A 114 -28.57 4.72 -0.54
CA GLU A 114 -28.86 3.39 0.01
C GLU A 114 -28.04 3.10 1.28
N ALA A 115 -26.89 3.75 1.46
CA ALA A 115 -26.00 3.54 2.58
C ALA A 115 -26.59 4.06 3.90
N LYS A 116 -26.91 3.12 4.81
CA LYS A 116 -27.22 3.44 6.22
C LYS A 116 -26.04 4.16 6.86
N TRP A 117 -26.33 5.17 7.68
CA TRP A 117 -25.32 5.95 8.42
C TRP A 117 -24.27 6.65 7.54
N ARG A 118 -24.56 6.93 6.26
CA ARG A 118 -23.62 7.52 5.29
C ARG A 118 -22.85 8.75 5.79
N ARG A 119 -23.51 9.66 6.49
CA ARG A 119 -22.89 10.87 7.04
C ARG A 119 -21.92 10.54 8.18
N CYS A 120 -22.32 9.66 9.10
CA CYS A 120 -21.45 9.20 10.19
C CYS A 120 -20.25 8.43 9.63
N ARG A 121 -20.46 7.55 8.64
CA ARG A 121 -19.37 6.84 7.95
C ARG A 121 -18.42 7.82 7.28
N LEU A 122 -18.93 8.78 6.51
CA LEU A 122 -18.09 9.81 5.86
C LEU A 122 -17.30 10.61 6.89
N PHE A 123 -17.94 11.02 8.00
CA PHE A 123 -17.28 11.73 9.09
C PHE A 123 -16.14 10.90 9.72
N LEU A 124 -16.39 9.63 10.03
CA LEU A 124 -15.37 8.74 10.60
C LEU A 124 -14.20 8.50 9.64
N LEU A 125 -14.46 8.36 8.34
CA LEU A 125 -13.41 8.23 7.32
C LEU A 125 -12.58 9.51 7.21
N ALA A 126 -13.24 10.68 7.25
CA ALA A 126 -12.55 11.97 7.21
C ALA A 126 -11.70 12.18 8.48
N LEU A 127 -12.25 11.88 9.66
CA LEU A 127 -11.53 11.94 10.92
C LEU A 127 -10.31 11.01 10.90
N TYR A 128 -10.49 9.77 10.42
CA TYR A 128 -9.40 8.82 10.29
C TYR A 128 -8.28 9.33 9.38
N LEU A 129 -8.63 9.87 8.21
CA LEU A 129 -7.65 10.42 7.27
C LEU A 129 -6.89 11.62 7.85
N ILE A 130 -7.58 12.51 8.55
CA ILE A 130 -6.97 13.66 9.24
C ILE A 130 -5.98 13.18 10.31
N LEU A 131 -6.36 12.18 11.10
CA LEU A 131 -5.49 11.62 12.14
C LEU A 131 -4.27 10.90 11.55
N ASP A 132 -4.46 10.09 10.50
CA ASP A 132 -3.37 9.35 9.84
C ASP A 132 -2.33 10.28 9.23
N ILE A 133 -2.78 11.32 8.50
CA ILE A 133 -1.88 12.32 7.90
C ILE A 133 -1.28 13.25 8.98
N GLY A 134 -2.09 13.65 9.96
CA GLY A 134 -1.69 14.63 10.99
C GLY A 134 -0.74 14.07 12.04
N LEU A 135 -0.76 12.76 12.29
CA LEU A 135 0.09 12.13 13.31
C LEU A 135 1.57 12.22 12.96
N ALA A 136 1.96 12.04 11.70
CA ALA A 136 3.36 12.00 11.30
C ALA A 136 4.10 13.35 11.55
N PRO A 137 3.57 14.52 11.15
CA PRO A 137 4.17 15.82 11.48
C PRO A 137 4.22 16.08 12.99
N VAL A 138 3.17 15.71 13.74
CA VAL A 138 3.12 15.90 15.20
C VAL A 138 4.21 15.09 15.89
N LEU A 139 4.36 13.81 15.52
CA LEU A 139 5.41 12.95 16.05
C LEU A 139 6.83 13.46 15.72
N GLN A 140 6.99 14.02 14.52
CA GLN A 140 8.26 14.61 14.11
C GLN A 140 8.58 15.88 14.92
N ILE A 141 7.61 16.77 15.14
CA ILE A 141 7.81 18.04 15.85
C ILE A 141 8.03 17.80 17.35
N LEU A 142 7.25 16.92 17.97
CA LEU A 142 7.24 16.76 19.43
C LEU A 142 8.24 15.72 19.94
N TRP A 143 8.57 14.71 19.14
CA TRP A 143 9.41 13.57 19.56
C TRP A 143 10.55 13.24 18.59
N GLU A 144 10.77 14.06 17.54
CA GLU A 144 11.81 13.84 16.53
C GLU A 144 11.72 12.47 15.83
N ILE A 145 10.54 11.84 15.83
CA ILE A 145 10.31 10.54 15.20
C ILE A 145 9.99 10.77 13.71
N GLN A 146 10.90 10.34 12.83
CA GLN A 146 10.67 10.37 11.39
C GLN A 146 9.89 9.14 10.91
N MET A 147 8.67 9.41 10.42
CA MET A 147 7.78 8.43 9.83
C MET A 147 8.04 8.37 8.31
N ASN A 148 9.03 7.58 7.86
CA ASN A 148 9.35 7.47 6.43
C ASN A 148 8.30 6.60 5.70
N VAL A 149 7.26 7.25 5.18
CA VAL A 149 6.18 6.61 4.42
C VAL A 149 6.12 7.19 3.02
N SER A 150 5.88 6.33 2.03
CA SER A 150 5.77 6.77 0.64
C SER A 150 4.34 7.20 0.30
N ASN A 151 4.12 8.50 0.08
CA ASN A 151 2.83 9.04 -0.37
C ASN A 151 2.37 8.42 -1.70
N SER A 152 3.32 8.02 -2.56
CA SER A 152 2.99 7.33 -3.80
C SER A 152 2.42 5.93 -3.55
N ALA A 153 2.84 5.24 -2.47
CA ALA A 153 2.25 3.98 -2.05
C ALA A 153 0.78 4.14 -1.65
N HIS A 154 0.51 5.17 -0.84
CA HIS A 154 -0.84 5.50 -0.38
C HIS A 154 -1.75 5.87 -1.55
N ALA A 155 -1.27 6.72 -2.45
CA ALA A 155 -2.01 7.09 -3.65
C ALA A 155 -2.28 5.87 -4.56
N GLY A 156 -1.27 5.03 -4.82
CA GLY A 156 -1.42 3.81 -5.62
C GLY A 156 -2.41 2.82 -5.01
N GLY A 157 -2.32 2.60 -3.70
CA GLY A 157 -3.26 1.75 -2.96
C GLY A 157 -4.68 2.31 -2.94
N ALA A 158 -4.84 3.61 -2.70
CA ALA A 158 -6.13 4.30 -2.73
C ALA A 158 -6.84 4.17 -4.10
N VAL A 159 -6.12 4.44 -5.19
CA VAL A 159 -6.68 4.38 -6.56
C VAL A 159 -7.09 2.96 -6.91
N THR A 160 -6.21 1.99 -6.69
CA THR A 160 -6.50 0.58 -7.03
C THR A 160 -7.58 -0.01 -6.14
N GLY A 161 -7.60 0.30 -4.85
CA GLY A 161 -8.65 -0.09 -3.91
C GLY A 161 -10.02 0.50 -4.27
N PHE A 162 -10.07 1.77 -4.68
CA PHE A 162 -11.30 2.40 -5.18
C PHE A 162 -11.83 1.67 -6.42
N LEU A 163 -10.99 1.50 -7.44
CA LEU A 163 -11.38 0.89 -8.70
C LEU A 163 -11.82 -0.57 -8.53
N VAL A 164 -11.05 -1.39 -7.82
CA VAL A 164 -11.41 -2.80 -7.61
C VAL A 164 -12.69 -2.94 -6.78
N THR A 165 -12.96 -2.02 -5.86
CA THR A 165 -14.24 -2.00 -5.14
C THR A 165 -15.41 -1.73 -6.08
N ILE A 166 -15.27 -0.78 -7.00
CA ILE A 166 -16.29 -0.53 -8.02
C ILE A 166 -16.52 -1.78 -8.87
N VAL A 167 -15.47 -2.55 -9.19
CA VAL A 167 -15.59 -3.79 -9.96
C VAL A 167 -16.34 -4.89 -9.18
N LEU A 168 -16.08 -4.99 -7.87
CA LEU A 168 -16.60 -6.05 -7.00
C LEU A 168 -17.95 -5.74 -6.35
N LEU A 169 -18.41 -4.50 -6.43
CA LEU A 169 -19.71 -4.06 -5.90
C LEU A 169 -20.86 -4.93 -6.44
N ARG A 170 -21.78 -5.33 -5.57
CA ARG A 170 -22.98 -6.08 -5.98
C ARG A 170 -24.17 -5.15 -5.99
N THR A 171 -24.94 -5.19 -7.06
CA THR A 171 -26.18 -4.40 -7.22
C THR A 171 -27.34 -5.31 -7.60
N THR A 172 -28.56 -4.93 -7.23
CA THR A 172 -29.78 -5.70 -7.51
C THR A 172 -30.10 -5.68 -9.02
N PRO A 173 -30.17 -6.83 -9.71
CA PRO A 173 -30.23 -6.91 -11.18
C PRO A 173 -31.37 -6.16 -11.87
N GLU A 174 -32.48 -5.96 -11.17
CA GLU A 174 -33.75 -5.48 -11.75
C GLU A 174 -33.90 -3.95 -11.75
N THR A 175 -32.90 -3.20 -11.28
CA THR A 175 -32.97 -1.74 -11.17
C THR A 175 -32.28 -1.02 -12.34
N GLU A 176 -32.75 0.16 -12.75
CA GLU A 176 -32.02 1.00 -13.72
C GLU A 176 -30.61 1.35 -13.23
N SER A 177 -30.45 1.50 -11.91
CA SER A 177 -29.15 1.64 -11.23
C SER A 177 -28.18 0.50 -11.54
N HIS A 178 -28.67 -0.74 -11.72
CA HIS A 178 -27.84 -1.89 -12.08
C HIS A 178 -27.19 -1.74 -13.46
N LYS A 179 -27.93 -1.23 -14.45
CA LYS A 179 -27.42 -1.01 -15.81
C LYS A 179 -26.32 0.06 -15.80
N MET A 180 -26.55 1.15 -15.07
CA MET A 180 -25.53 2.20 -14.88
C MET A 180 -24.30 1.64 -14.16
N TYR A 181 -24.49 0.90 -13.08
CA TYR A 181 -23.40 0.26 -12.34
C TYR A 181 -22.55 -0.65 -13.23
N LYS A 182 -23.16 -1.49 -14.07
CA LYS A 182 -22.42 -2.34 -15.03
C LYS A 182 -21.57 -1.53 -16.00
N LYS A 183 -22.05 -0.38 -16.47
CA LYS A 183 -21.25 0.52 -17.32
C LYS A 183 -20.05 1.07 -16.56
N VAL A 184 -20.28 1.59 -15.35
CA VAL A 184 -19.22 2.14 -14.49
C VAL A 184 -18.19 1.07 -14.11
N SER A 185 -18.62 -0.16 -13.79
CA SER A 185 -17.75 -1.29 -13.47
C SER A 185 -16.87 -1.71 -14.65
N LYS A 186 -17.39 -1.70 -15.88
CA LYS A 186 -16.58 -1.93 -17.10
C LYS A 186 -15.51 -0.85 -17.28
N VAL A 187 -15.87 0.42 -17.10
CA VAL A 187 -14.91 1.53 -17.16
C VAL A 187 -13.85 1.40 -16.07
N ALA A 188 -14.25 1.10 -14.82
CA ALA A 188 -13.32 0.91 -13.72
C ALA A 188 -12.36 -0.27 -13.96
N THR A 189 -12.85 -1.37 -14.54
CA THR A 189 -12.04 -2.53 -14.93
C THR A 189 -11.01 -2.13 -15.99
N PHE A 190 -11.42 -1.43 -17.04
CA PHE A 190 -10.53 -0.93 -18.08
C PHE A 190 -9.44 -0.02 -17.50
N LEU A 191 -9.82 0.94 -16.66
CA LEU A 191 -8.88 1.86 -16.01
C LEU A 191 -7.90 1.14 -15.08
N LEU A 192 -8.38 0.16 -14.30
CA LEU A 192 -7.53 -0.64 -13.42
C LEU A 192 -6.49 -1.44 -14.22
N ILE A 193 -6.92 -2.15 -15.26
CA ILE A 193 -6.02 -2.91 -16.12
C ILE A 193 -5.03 -1.99 -16.81
N LEU A 194 -5.49 -0.88 -17.38
CA LEU A 194 -4.63 0.10 -18.04
C LEU A 194 -3.58 0.66 -17.08
N ALA A 195 -3.98 1.08 -15.87
CA ALA A 195 -3.05 1.60 -14.87
C ALA A 195 -1.99 0.56 -14.50
N LEU A 196 -2.39 -0.69 -14.23
CA LEU A 196 -1.45 -1.77 -13.90
C LEU A 196 -0.49 -2.06 -15.06
N LEU A 197 -0.99 -2.15 -16.30
CA LEU A 197 -0.18 -2.40 -17.48
C LEU A 197 0.80 -1.27 -17.76
N VAL A 198 0.39 -0.01 -17.62
CA VAL A 198 1.29 1.14 -17.75
C VAL A 198 2.38 1.08 -16.68
N CYS A 199 2.01 0.83 -15.42
CA CYS A 199 2.99 0.73 -14.35
C CYS A 199 4.00 -0.40 -14.57
N ILE A 200 3.52 -1.57 -14.96
CA ILE A 200 4.37 -2.73 -15.28
C ILE A 200 5.25 -2.42 -16.50
N GLY A 201 4.67 -1.88 -17.56
CA GLY A 201 5.38 -1.54 -18.80
C GLY A 201 6.52 -0.54 -18.56
N VAL A 202 6.30 0.49 -17.74
CA VAL A 202 7.35 1.45 -17.36
C VAL A 202 8.43 0.77 -16.50
N ASN A 203 8.05 -0.06 -15.53
CA ASN A 203 9.01 -0.81 -14.71
C ASN A 203 9.90 -1.74 -15.56
N VAL A 204 9.31 -2.44 -16.53
CA VAL A 204 10.02 -3.35 -17.44
C VAL A 204 10.90 -2.59 -18.44
N SER A 205 10.42 -1.45 -18.95
CA SER A 205 11.14 -0.67 -19.98
C SER A 205 12.32 0.12 -19.41
N PHE A 206 12.28 0.48 -18.12
CA PHE A 206 13.28 1.33 -17.48
C PHE A 206 13.86 0.72 -16.20
N PRO A 207 14.43 -0.50 -16.25
CA PRO A 207 14.94 -1.20 -15.07
C PRO A 207 16.12 -0.47 -14.41
N SER A 208 16.86 0.34 -15.18
CA SER A 208 17.97 1.16 -14.69
C SER A 208 17.56 2.24 -13.67
N ARG A 209 16.27 2.63 -13.62
CA ARG A 209 15.72 3.52 -12.58
C ARG A 209 15.83 2.94 -11.17
N TYR A 210 15.99 1.62 -11.06
CA TYR A 210 16.08 0.88 -9.80
C TYR A 210 17.47 0.28 -9.58
N LEU A 211 18.17 -0.08 -10.66
CA LEU A 211 19.42 -0.85 -10.62
C LEU A 211 20.70 -0.01 -10.69
N HIS A 212 20.65 1.22 -11.22
CA HIS A 212 21.84 2.05 -11.41
C HIS A 212 21.65 3.45 -10.82
N LEU A 213 21.81 3.53 -9.51
CA LEU A 213 22.10 4.82 -8.88
C LEU A 213 23.61 5.09 -9.05
N PRO A 214 23.99 6.21 -9.70
CA PRO A 214 25.38 6.52 -10.06
C PRO A 214 26.28 6.79 -8.86
N ASP A 215 25.69 7.04 -7.69
CA ASP A 215 26.37 7.14 -6.41
C ASP A 215 25.97 5.94 -5.54
N GLU A 216 26.97 5.20 -5.04
CA GLU A 216 26.73 4.10 -4.10
C GLU A 216 26.09 4.59 -2.79
N SER A 217 26.25 5.86 -2.43
CA SER A 217 25.59 6.47 -1.27
C SER A 217 24.08 6.60 -1.44
N LEU A 218 23.60 6.64 -2.70
CA LEU A 218 22.18 6.74 -3.04
C LEU A 218 21.53 5.38 -3.18
N ARG A 219 22.31 4.31 -3.40
CA ARG A 219 21.80 2.93 -3.36
C ARG A 219 21.26 2.67 -1.97
N PHE A 220 20.09 2.05 -1.89
CA PHE A 220 19.50 1.69 -0.61
C PHE A 220 20.35 0.62 0.06
N ASP A 221 21.29 1.06 0.90
CA ASP A 221 22.19 0.21 1.68
C ASP A 221 21.51 -0.15 3.00
N TYR A 222 20.82 -1.29 2.97
CA TYR A 222 20.15 -1.87 4.14
C TYR A 222 21.12 -2.06 5.31
N HIS A 223 22.39 -2.36 5.03
CA HIS A 223 23.39 -2.63 6.05
C HIS A 223 23.79 -1.34 6.78
N LYS A 224 23.99 -0.23 6.05
CA LYS A 224 24.27 1.07 6.66
C LYS A 224 23.11 1.63 7.46
N THR A 225 21.87 1.48 7.01
CA THR A 225 20.71 1.98 7.77
C THR A 225 20.51 1.17 9.06
N HIS A 226 20.64 -0.16 9.01
CA HIS A 226 20.51 -1.00 10.20
C HIS A 226 21.67 -0.82 11.18
N VAL A 227 22.91 -0.71 10.70
CA VAL A 227 24.11 -0.48 11.52
C VAL A 227 24.08 0.91 12.14
N GLN A 228 23.76 1.97 11.39
CA GLN A 228 23.61 3.32 11.95
C GLN A 228 22.48 3.40 12.99
N HIS A 229 21.40 2.63 12.82
CA HIS A 229 20.34 2.54 13.81
C HIS A 229 20.74 1.75 15.05
N TYR A 230 21.48 0.66 14.89
CA TYR A 230 22.01 -0.13 16.01
C TYR A 230 23.06 0.66 16.80
N GLU A 231 23.98 1.35 16.12
CA GLU A 231 24.98 2.23 16.72
C GLU A 231 24.33 3.42 17.45
N ARG A 232 23.29 4.04 16.87
CA ARG A 232 22.54 5.12 17.53
C ARG A 232 21.74 4.59 18.73
N ALA A 233 21.17 3.39 18.66
CA ALA A 233 20.47 2.78 19.79
C ALA A 233 21.44 2.40 20.93
N LEU A 234 22.62 1.91 20.61
CA LEU A 234 23.70 1.68 21.56
C LEU A 234 24.17 3.00 22.18
N SER A 235 24.43 4.04 21.37
CA SER A 235 24.91 5.33 21.89
C SER A 235 23.90 5.99 22.84
N THR A 236 22.59 5.82 22.57
CA THR A 236 21.50 6.34 23.43
C THR A 236 21.35 5.51 24.71
N SER A 237 21.57 4.19 24.64
CA SER A 237 21.59 3.29 25.80
C SER A 237 22.77 3.57 26.75
N TYR A 238 23.89 4.09 26.23
CA TYR A 238 25.06 4.50 27.03
C TYR A 238 24.98 5.96 27.54
N THR A 239 23.94 6.73 27.17
CA THR A 239 23.71 8.10 27.66
C THR A 239 22.60 8.21 28.72
N ILE A 240 22.15 7.08 29.30
CA ILE A 240 21.35 7.12 30.53
C ILE A 240 22.33 7.34 31.70
N LYS A 241 22.50 8.60 32.08
CA LYS A 241 22.95 9.02 33.42
C LYS A 241 21.74 9.44 34.24
#